data_AF-U1PRW3-F1
#
_entry.id   AF-U1PRW3-F1
#
_cell.length_a   1.000
_cell.length_b   1.000
_cell.length_c   1.000
_cell.angle_alpha   90.00
_cell.angle_beta   90.00
_cell.angle_gamma   90.00
#
_symmetry.space_group_name_H-M   'P 1'
#
loop_
_entity.id
_entity.type
_entity.pdbx_description
1 polymer ?
#
loop_
_entity_poly.entity_id
_entity_poly.type
_entity_poly.pdbx_seq_one_letter_code
_entity_poly.pdbx_strand_id
1 'polypeptide(L)'
;MKRLWGDEGATKTFRREFAQWARDHGGTLVDDEDGAIFCEFDGTDTHASFEIGVYEAGGQHVLRFDTIREEIELKVLAEYAIDESTLVVKSDQGSREFELDVASGNWSVRKRPI
;
A
#
# COMPACT_ATOMS: atom_id res chain seq x y z
N MET A 1 -13.78 5.92 0.12
CA MET A 1 -12.46 5.68 0.76
C MET A 1 -12.66 5.54 2.26
N LYS A 2 -11.80 4.76 2.92
CA LYS A 2 -11.85 4.44 4.36
C LYS A 2 -10.58 4.98 5.03
N ARG A 3 -10.65 5.24 6.33
CA ARG A 3 -9.50 5.70 7.12
C ARG A 3 -8.47 4.58 7.27
N LEU A 4 -7.20 4.87 6.98
CA LEU A 4 -6.10 3.90 7.04
C LEU A 4 -5.61 3.69 8.49
N TRP A 5 -5.51 4.77 9.28
CA TRP A 5 -4.88 4.79 10.61
C TRP A 5 -5.86 4.94 11.76
N GLY A 6 -5.69 4.15 12.82
CA GLY A 6 -6.32 4.31 14.13
C GLY A 6 -5.32 4.81 15.17
N ASP A 7 -5.65 4.63 16.45
CA ASP A 7 -4.80 5.10 17.56
C ASP A 7 -3.58 4.20 17.82
N GLU A 8 -3.62 2.95 17.35
CA GLU A 8 -2.57 1.93 17.52
C GLU A 8 -1.87 1.59 16.19
N GLY A 9 -1.89 2.53 15.22
CA GLY A 9 -1.34 2.32 13.88
C GLY A 9 -2.39 1.94 12.84
N ALA A 10 -2.04 1.14 11.83
CA ALA A 10 -2.96 0.78 10.76
C ALA A 10 -4.22 0.08 11.30
N THR A 11 -5.41 0.51 10.84
CA THR A 11 -6.68 -0.02 11.35
C THR A 11 -6.79 -1.52 11.08
N LYS A 12 -7.42 -2.26 12.01
CA LYS A 12 -7.72 -3.69 11.84
C LYS A 12 -8.51 -3.98 10.56
N THR A 13 -9.38 -3.06 10.16
CA THR A 13 -10.13 -3.14 8.89
C THR A 13 -9.20 -3.07 7.69
N PHE A 14 -8.30 -2.09 7.63
CA PHE A 14 -7.31 -1.98 6.55
C PHE A 14 -6.44 -3.21 6.49
N ARG A 15 -5.83 -3.62 7.61
CA ARG A 15 -4.93 -4.78 7.68
C ARG A 15 -5.60 -6.04 7.13
N ARG A 16 -6.84 -6.31 7.54
CA ARG A 16 -7.62 -7.45 7.05
C ARG A 16 -7.93 -7.35 5.55
N GLU A 17 -8.40 -6.20 5.08
CA GLU A 17 -8.76 -6.01 3.67
C GLU A 17 -7.52 -6.07 2.75
N PHE A 18 -6.42 -5.47 3.17
CA PHE A 18 -5.14 -5.50 2.47
C PHE A 18 -4.53 -6.89 2.43
N ALA A 19 -4.48 -7.62 3.55
CA ALA A 19 -3.96 -8.98 3.58
C ALA A 19 -4.80 -9.94 2.71
N GLN A 20 -6.13 -9.79 2.74
CA GLN A 20 -7.03 -10.57 1.89
C GLN A 20 -6.80 -10.24 0.41
N TRP A 21 -6.78 -8.95 0.06
CA TRP A 21 -6.51 -8.49 -1.30
C TRP A 21 -5.15 -8.97 -1.81
N ALA A 22 -4.09 -8.86 -1.00
CA ALA A 22 -2.77 -9.35 -1.38
C ALA A 22 -2.80 -10.85 -1.66
N ARG A 23 -3.41 -11.63 -0.76
CA ARG A 23 -3.54 -13.09 -0.92
C ARG A 23 -4.29 -13.49 -2.19
N ASP A 24 -5.38 -12.80 -2.50
CA ASP A 24 -6.19 -13.09 -3.70
C ASP A 24 -5.41 -12.85 -5.01
N HIS A 25 -4.32 -12.09 -4.94
CA HIS A 25 -3.47 -11.75 -6.08
C HIS A 25 -2.05 -12.33 -5.98
N GLY A 26 -1.87 -13.40 -5.21
CA GLY A 26 -0.58 -14.11 -5.11
C GLY A 26 0.46 -13.43 -4.22
N GLY A 27 0.07 -12.40 -3.47
CA GLY A 27 0.91 -11.77 -2.46
C GLY A 27 1.05 -12.62 -1.20
N THR A 28 2.24 -12.58 -0.61
CA THR A 28 2.58 -13.22 0.66
C THR A 28 2.76 -12.16 1.72
N LEU A 29 2.03 -12.29 2.82
CA LEU A 29 2.22 -11.45 4.00
C LEU A 29 3.56 -11.81 4.65
N VAL A 30 4.51 -10.86 4.65
CA VAL A 30 5.87 -11.08 5.18
C VAL A 30 6.04 -10.48 6.58
N ASP A 31 5.24 -9.46 6.92
CA ASP A 31 5.21 -8.85 8.24
C ASP A 31 3.81 -8.25 8.54
N ASP A 32 3.35 -8.40 9.77
CA ASP A 32 2.05 -7.92 10.29
C ASP A 32 2.17 -7.64 11.81
N GLU A 33 3.27 -7.02 12.23
CA GLU A 33 3.51 -6.59 13.62
C GLU A 33 2.87 -5.23 13.97
N ASP A 34 2.99 -4.81 15.23
CA ASP A 34 2.28 -3.67 15.81
C ASP A 34 2.44 -2.36 15.01
N GLY A 35 1.42 -2.05 14.22
CA GLY A 35 1.30 -0.81 13.45
C GLY A 35 1.87 -0.86 12.03
N ALA A 36 2.43 -2.00 11.62
CA ALA A 36 2.99 -2.21 10.30
C ALA A 36 2.38 -3.42 9.58
N ILE A 37 2.34 -3.38 8.26
CA ILE A 37 1.92 -4.52 7.44
C ILE A 37 2.66 -4.49 6.09
N PHE A 38 3.22 -5.62 5.70
CA PHE A 38 4.02 -5.77 4.48
C PHE A 38 3.62 -7.03 3.71
N CYS A 39 3.45 -6.87 2.40
CA CYS A 39 3.20 -7.97 1.47
C CYS A 39 4.21 -7.96 0.33
N GLU A 40 4.78 -9.12 0.03
CA GLU A 40 5.63 -9.35 -1.13
C GLU A 40 4.84 -10.05 -2.23
N PHE A 41 5.07 -9.64 -3.48
CA PHE A 41 4.47 -10.23 -4.67
C PHE A 41 5.60 -10.73 -5.57
N ASP A 42 5.53 -12.02 -5.92
CA ASP A 42 6.49 -12.63 -6.83
C ASP A 42 6.40 -12.02 -8.22
N GLY A 43 7.53 -11.98 -8.92
CA GLY A 43 7.58 -11.52 -10.30
C GLY A 43 6.85 -12.50 -11.24
N THR A 44 6.23 -11.94 -12.28
CA THR A 44 5.66 -12.70 -13.39
C THR A 44 6.47 -12.47 -14.67
N ASP A 45 6.08 -13.13 -15.76
CA ASP A 45 6.64 -12.84 -17.08
C ASP A 45 6.40 -11.38 -17.53
N THR A 46 5.42 -10.70 -16.92
CA THR A 46 4.99 -9.36 -17.30
C THR A 46 5.48 -8.24 -16.36
N HIS A 47 5.85 -8.55 -15.12
CA HIS A 47 6.32 -7.56 -14.15
C HIS A 47 7.30 -8.16 -13.12
N ALA A 48 8.20 -7.33 -12.60
CA ALA A 48 9.16 -7.73 -11.57
C ALA A 48 8.46 -8.00 -10.23
N SER A 49 9.15 -8.72 -9.33
CA SER A 49 8.71 -8.82 -7.94
C SER A 49 8.70 -7.44 -7.27
N PHE A 50 7.82 -7.28 -6.30
CA PHE A 50 7.70 -6.06 -5.53
C PHE A 50 7.20 -6.31 -4.12
N GLU A 51 7.54 -5.41 -3.21
CA GLU A 51 7.04 -5.35 -1.84
C GLU A 51 6.22 -4.09 -1.66
N ILE A 52 5.10 -4.22 -0.95
CA ILE A 52 4.33 -3.08 -0.49
C ILE A 52 4.13 -3.14 1.02
N GLY A 53 4.51 -2.06 1.68
CA GLY A 53 4.47 -1.90 3.12
C GLY A 53 3.71 -0.66 3.54
N VAL A 54 2.98 -0.74 4.65
CA VAL A 54 2.39 0.42 5.32
C VAL A 54 2.81 0.39 6.78
N TYR A 55 3.48 1.43 7.25
CA TYR A 55 4.08 1.49 8.59
C TYR A 55 4.20 2.93 9.11
N GLU A 56 4.50 3.07 10.40
CA GLU A 56 4.90 4.34 11.01
C GLU A 56 6.43 4.44 11.12
N ALA A 57 7.01 5.52 10.62
CA ALA A 57 8.42 5.84 10.80
C ALA A 57 8.63 7.31 11.14
N GLY A 58 9.29 7.57 12.28
CA GLY A 58 9.56 8.92 12.74
C GLY A 58 8.30 9.77 12.96
N GLY A 59 7.21 9.15 13.43
CA GLY A 59 5.90 9.79 13.60
C GLY A 59 5.17 10.10 12.30
N GLN A 60 5.62 9.51 11.18
CA GLN A 60 4.97 9.65 9.88
C GLN A 60 4.37 8.32 9.46
N HIS A 61 3.14 8.39 8.98
CA HIS A 61 2.45 7.31 8.29
C HIS A 61 3.00 7.15 6.86
N VAL A 62 3.58 6.00 6.54
CA VAL A 62 4.31 5.75 5.29
C VAL A 62 3.72 4.56 4.54
N LEU A 63 3.68 4.67 3.20
CA LEU A 63 3.57 3.55 2.27
C LEU A 63 4.91 3.47 1.57
N ARG A 64 5.49 2.29 1.59
CA ARG A 64 6.66 1.92 0.81
C ARG A 64 6.20 0.97 -0.27
N PHE A 65 6.61 1.26 -1.49
CA PHE A 65 6.50 0.35 -2.62
C PHE A 65 7.91 0.16 -3.16
N ASP A 66 8.41 -1.06 -3.05
CA ASP A 66 9.78 -1.40 -3.40
C ASP A 66 9.78 -2.44 -4.53
N THR A 67 10.64 -2.23 -5.51
CA THR A 67 10.84 -3.12 -6.65
C THR A 67 12.33 -3.30 -6.85
N ILE A 68 12.73 -4.27 -7.67
CA ILE A 68 14.14 -4.45 -8.07
C ILE A 68 14.76 -3.16 -8.68
N ARG A 69 13.94 -2.25 -9.23
CA ARG A 69 14.42 -1.07 -9.97
C ARG A 69 14.23 0.26 -9.26
N GLU A 70 13.26 0.33 -8.36
CA GLU A 70 12.77 1.59 -7.79
C GLU A 70 12.14 1.36 -6.42
N GLU A 71 12.44 2.27 -5.50
CA GLU A 71 11.78 2.39 -4.21
C GLU A 71 10.99 3.71 -4.18
N ILE A 72 9.74 3.64 -3.74
CA ILE A 72 8.84 4.78 -3.59
C ILE A 72 8.33 4.83 -2.17
N GLU A 73 8.60 5.93 -1.47
CA GLU A 73 7.99 6.23 -0.19
C GLU A 73 6.98 7.37 -0.29
N LEU A 74 5.76 7.11 0.17
CA LEU A 74 4.71 8.11 0.29
C LEU A 74 4.36 8.33 1.76
N LYS A 75 4.45 9.59 2.18
CA LYS A 75 4.28 10.00 3.56
C LYS A 75 2.94 10.69 3.78
N VAL A 76 2.51 10.71 5.04
CA VAL A 76 1.30 11.39 5.52
C VAL A 76 0.04 10.78 4.91
N LEU A 77 -0.02 9.45 4.91
CA LEU A 77 -1.19 8.71 4.42
C LEU A 77 -2.38 8.86 5.36
N ALA A 78 -3.59 8.86 4.81
CA ALA A 78 -4.81 9.00 5.59
C ALA A 78 -5.90 8.02 5.19
N GLU A 79 -6.07 7.80 3.88
CA GLU A 79 -7.23 7.10 3.35
C GLU A 79 -6.81 6.00 2.37
N TYR A 80 -7.65 4.97 2.26
CA TYR A 80 -7.50 3.91 1.26
C TYR A 80 -8.82 3.54 0.59
N ALA A 81 -8.71 2.90 -0.57
CA ALA A 81 -9.73 2.06 -1.17
C ALA A 81 -9.05 0.82 -1.75
N ILE A 82 -9.72 -0.32 -1.63
CA ILE A 82 -9.34 -1.57 -2.27
C ILE A 82 -10.55 -2.01 -3.09
N ASP A 83 -10.34 -2.30 -4.36
CA ASP A 83 -11.31 -2.95 -5.24
C ASP A 83 -10.76 -4.30 -5.73
N GLU A 84 -11.33 -4.88 -6.80
CA GLU A 84 -10.98 -6.20 -7.29
C GLU A 84 -9.47 -6.38 -7.43
N SER A 85 -8.78 -5.53 -8.21
CA SER A 85 -7.33 -5.63 -8.44
C SER A 85 -6.54 -4.42 -7.95
N THR A 86 -7.22 -3.35 -7.53
CA THR A 86 -6.57 -2.06 -7.31
C THR A 86 -6.52 -1.69 -5.83
N LEU A 87 -5.33 -1.33 -5.38
CA LEU A 87 -5.13 -0.61 -4.13
C LEU A 87 -4.92 0.87 -4.43
N VAL A 88 -5.74 1.72 -3.81
CA VAL A 88 -5.59 3.17 -3.84
C VAL A 88 -5.30 3.67 -2.44
N VAL A 89 -4.21 4.43 -2.28
CA VAL A 89 -3.82 5.05 -1.01
C VAL A 89 -3.60 6.55 -1.20
N LYS A 90 -4.15 7.36 -0.30
CA LYS A 90 -4.18 8.81 -0.43
C LYS A 90 -3.61 9.49 0.80
N SER A 91 -2.87 10.58 0.58
CA SER A 91 -2.34 11.43 1.65
C SER A 91 -3.42 12.32 2.28
N ASP A 92 -3.25 12.66 3.56
CA ASP A 92 -4.18 13.44 4.39
C ASP A 92 -4.52 14.80 3.77
N GLN A 93 -3.52 15.46 3.20
CA GLN A 93 -3.71 16.75 2.53
C GLN A 93 -4.19 16.62 1.08
N GLY A 94 -4.63 15.44 0.65
CA GLY A 94 -5.14 15.18 -0.69
C GLY A 94 -4.17 15.45 -1.83
N SER A 95 -2.90 15.69 -1.51
CA SER A 95 -1.89 16.16 -2.46
C SER A 95 -1.34 15.05 -3.34
N ARG A 96 -1.42 13.80 -2.88
CA ARG A 96 -0.90 12.61 -3.59
C ARG A 96 -1.83 11.42 -3.41
N GLU A 97 -1.99 10.69 -4.50
CA GLU A 97 -2.70 9.42 -4.60
C GLU A 97 -1.76 8.40 -5.24
N PHE A 98 -1.61 7.25 -4.60
CA PHE A 98 -0.96 6.07 -5.14
C PHE A 98 -2.03 5.09 -5.57
N GLU A 99 -1.88 4.54 -6.77
CA GLU A 99 -2.76 3.54 -7.35
C GLU A 99 -1.87 2.40 -7.82
N LEU A 100 -2.15 1.19 -7.36
CA LEU A 100 -1.48 -0.05 -7.75
C LEU A 100 -2.51 -1.04 -8.27
N ASP A 101 -2.40 -1.40 -9.54
CA ASP A 101 -3.07 -2.54 -10.14
C ASP A 101 -2.14 -3.75 -10.04
N VAL A 102 -2.44 -4.65 -9.11
CA VAL A 102 -1.60 -5.82 -8.82
C VAL A 102 -1.61 -6.84 -9.96
N ALA A 103 -2.71 -6.94 -10.71
CA ALA A 103 -2.86 -7.92 -11.79
C ALA A 103 -1.91 -7.62 -12.95
N SER A 104 -1.69 -6.34 -13.23
CA SER A 104 -0.77 -5.87 -14.26
C SER A 104 0.62 -5.52 -13.71
N GLY A 105 0.76 -5.35 -12.40
CA GLY A 105 1.97 -4.82 -11.77
C GLY A 105 2.21 -3.32 -12.05
N ASN A 106 1.22 -2.64 -12.63
CA ASN A 106 1.31 -1.22 -12.94
C ASN A 106 0.95 -0.40 -11.71
N TRP A 107 1.74 0.64 -11.47
CA TRP A 107 1.47 1.61 -10.42
C TRP A 107 1.59 3.03 -10.97
N SER A 108 0.92 3.96 -10.30
CA SER A 108 1.04 5.38 -10.60
C SER A 108 0.93 6.23 -9.34
N VAL A 109 1.67 7.34 -9.33
CA VAL A 109 1.55 8.39 -8.33
C VAL A 109 0.94 9.62 -9.00
N ARG A 110 -0.28 9.98 -8.61
CA ARG A 110 -0.97 11.18 -9.11
C ARG A 110 -0.91 12.29 -8.07
N LYS A 111 -0.45 13.47 -8.49
CA LYS A 111 -0.58 14.70 -7.69
C LYS A 111 -1.92 15.35 -8.06
N ARG A 112 -2.88 15.42 -7.14
CA ARG A 112 -4.10 16.19 -7.40
C ARG A 112 -3.81 17.69 -7.20
N PRO A 113 -4.30 18.57 -8.10
CA PRO A 113 -4.23 20.00 -7.85
C PRO A 113 -5.04 20.31 -6.58
N ILE A 114 -4.44 21.13 -5.71
CA ILE A 114 -5.05 21.62 -4.46
C ILE A 114 -5.94 22.82 -4.79
#